data_AF-X1BKS3-F1
#
_entry.id   AF-X1BKS3-F1
#
_cell.length_a   1.000
_cell.length_b   1.000
_cell.length_c   1.000
_cell.angle_alpha   90.00
_cell.angle_beta   90.00
_cell.angle_gamma   90.00
#
_symmetry.space_group_name_H-M   'P 1'
#
loop_
_entity.id
_entity.type
_entity.pdbx_description
1 polymer ?
#
loop_
_entity_poly.entity_id
_entity_poly.type
_entity_poly.pdbx_seq_one_letter_code
_entity_poly.pdbx_strand_id
1 'polypeptide(L)' 'MVSGKEIKPIVVFQGATAFNLGQVAALETVLERGIVVPPWPHITGAIGAA' A
#
# COMPACT_ATOMS: atom_id res chain seq x y z
N MET A 1 -0.54 -2.18 -14.93
CA MET A 1 -0.69 -0.71 -14.87
C MET A 1 -1.94 -0.38 -14.08
N VAL A 2 -1.91 0.64 -13.23
CA VAL A 2 -3.11 1.17 -12.56
C VAL A 2 -3.28 2.62 -12.98
N SER A 3 -4.45 2.97 -13.50
CA SER A 3 -4.76 4.30 -14.03
C SER A 3 -3.70 4.83 -15.02
N GLY A 4 -3.22 3.96 -15.91
CA GLY A 4 -2.19 4.30 -16.92
C GLY A 4 -0.77 4.46 -16.37
N LYS A 5 -0.55 4.23 -15.06
CA LYS A 5 0.78 4.26 -14.45
C LYS A 5 1.33 2.85 -14.30
N GLU A 6 2.62 2.70 -14.62
CA GLU A 6 3.36 1.48 -14.30
C GLU A 6 3.50 1.34 -12.79
N ILE A 7 3.39 0.10 -12.31
CA ILE A 7 3.63 -0.23 -10.91
C ILE A 7 5.09 -0.60 -10.74
N LYS A 8 5.77 0.12 -9.85
CA LYS A 8 7.19 -0.11 -9.54
C LYS A 8 7.37 -1.42 -8.76
N PRO A 9 8.59 -2.00 -8.72
CA PRO A 9 8.86 -3.27 -8.07
C PRO A 9 8.49 -3.33 -6.58
N ILE A 10 8.58 -2.19 -5.88
CA ILE A 10 8.22 -2.06 -4.47
C ILE A 10 6.88 -1.35 -4.38
N VAL A 11 5.91 -2.02 -3.75
CA VAL A 11 4.55 -1.50 -3.53
C VAL A 11 4.32 -1.34 -2.03
N VAL A 12 4.01 -0.12 -1.60
CA VAL A 12 3.68 0.22 -0.21
C VAL A 12 2.21 0.56 -0.13
N PHE A 13 1.50 -0.04 0.84
CA PHE A 13 0.11 0.30 1.12
C PHE A 13 0.01 1.07 2.45
N GLN A 14 -0.56 2.27 2.38
CA GLN A 14 -0.65 3.23 3.48
C GLN A 14 -2.07 3.80 3.60
N GLY A 15 -2.35 4.46 4.72
CA GLY A 15 -3.69 4.89 5.12
C GLY A 15 -4.30 3.97 6.18
N ALA A 16 -5.39 4.42 6.81
CA ALA A 16 -6.05 3.69 7.89
C ALA A 16 -6.54 2.29 7.47
N THR A 17 -6.86 2.11 6.19
CA THR A 17 -7.33 0.83 5.63
C THR A 17 -6.22 -0.20 5.47
N ALA A 18 -4.94 0.19 5.55
CA ALA A 18 -3.82 -0.73 5.43
C ALA A 18 -3.71 -1.74 6.59
N PHE A 19 -4.45 -1.52 7.69
CA PHE A 19 -4.61 -2.52 8.76
C PHE A 19 -5.55 -3.68 8.36
N ASN A 20 -6.32 -3.53 7.28
CA ASN A 20 -7.19 -4.59 6.80
C ASN A 20 -6.39 -5.60 5.97
N LEU A 21 -6.06 -6.73 6.58
CA LEU A 21 -5.33 -7.82 5.93
C LEU A 21 -6.05 -8.38 4.69
N GLY A 22 -7.39 -8.33 4.66
CA GLY A 22 -8.16 -8.74 3.48
C GLY A 22 -7.94 -7.82 2.29
N GLN A 23 -7.83 -6.50 2.53
CA GLN A 23 -7.48 -5.55 1.46
C GLN A 23 -6.03 -5.72 1.00
N VAL A 24 -5.10 -5.97 1.93
CA VAL A 24 -3.70 -6.26 1.60
C VAL A 24 -3.60 -7.51 0.71
N ALA A 25 -4.23 -8.61 1.12
CA ALA A 25 -4.23 -9.86 0.36
C ALA A 25 -4.89 -9.73 -1.02
N ALA A 26 -5.98 -8.95 -1.11
CA ALA A 26 -6.62 -8.65 -2.38
C ALA A 26 -5.69 -7.86 -3.31
N LEU A 27 -4.97 -6.87 -2.78
CA LEU A 27 -3.97 -6.11 -3.54
C LEU A 27 -2.80 -6.99 -3.98
N GLU A 28 -2.30 -7.88 -3.12
CA GLU A 28 -1.25 -8.84 -3.47
C GLU A 28 -1.66 -9.73 -4.63
N THR A 29 -2.92 -10.20 -4.62
CA THR A 29 -3.49 -11.06 -5.67
C THR A 29 -3.66 -10.30 -6.97
N VAL A 30 -4.25 -9.10 -6.94
CA VAL A 30 -4.55 -8.32 -8.15
C VAL A 30 -3.28 -7.76 -8.81
N LEU A 31 -2.27 -7.43 -8.00
CA LEU A 31 -1.03 -6.86 -8.49
C LEU A 31 0.05 -7.92 -8.78
N GLU A 32 -0.15 -9.16 -8.35
CA GLU A 32 0.82 -10.26 -8.42
C GLU A 32 2.19 -9.86 -7.83
N ARG A 33 2.15 -9.12 -6.71
CA ARG A 33 3.31 -8.52 -6.04
C ARG A 33 3.08 -8.53 -4.53
N GLY A 34 4.14 -8.69 -3.75
CA GLY A 34 4.07 -8.49 -2.30
C GLY A 34 3.79 -7.03 -1.94
N ILE A 35 3.02 -6.81 -0.87
CA ILE A 35 2.67 -5.48 -0.38
C ILE A 35 3.38 -5.20 0.94
N VAL A 36 4.08 -4.07 1.03
CA VAL A 36 4.69 -3.60 2.28
C VAL A 36 3.70 -2.69 3.00
N VAL A 37 3.35 -3.04 4.24
CA VAL A 37 2.59 -2.17 5.15
C VAL A 37 3.54 -1.64 6.22
N PRO A 38 3.76 -0.32 6.34
CA PRO A 38 4.63 0.24 7.37
C PRO A 38 3.98 0.09 8.76
N PRO A 39 4.76 0.17 9.86
CA PRO A 39 4.23 -0.05 11.22
C PRO A 39 3.10 0.90 11.64
N TRP A 40 3.11 2.14 11.13
CA TRP A 40 2.14 3.18 11.47
C TRP A 40 1.48 3.76 10.21
N PRO A 41 0.76 2.95 9.41
CA PRO A 41 0.31 3.33 8.08
C PRO A 41 -0.73 4.46 8.06
N HIS A 42 -1.40 4.69 9.19
CA HIS A 42 -2.42 5.73 9.35
C HIS A 42 -1.86 7.14 9.58
N ILE A 43 -0.57 7.27 9.93
CA ILE A 43 0.09 8.57 10.18
C ILE A 43 1.23 8.87 9.19
N THR A 44 1.47 8.01 8.21
CA THR A 44 2.54 8.22 7.21
C THR A 44 2.42 9.55 6.48
N GLY A 45 1.18 9.99 6.19
CA GLY A 45 0.91 11.28 5.57
C GLY A 45 1.28 12.47 6.48
N ALA A 46 0.99 12.38 7.79
CA ALA A 46 1.34 13.42 8.75
C ALA A 46 2.86 13.49 8.95
N ILE A 47 3.54 12.34 9.01
CA ILE A 47 5.00 12.26 9.10
C ILE A 47 5.66 12.90 7.87
N GLY A 48 5.15 12.63 6.66
CA GLY A 48 5.72 13.17 5.43
C GLY A 48 5.43 14.65 5.18
N ALA A 49 4.51 15.25 5.93
CA ALA A 49 4.18 16.67 5.84
C ALA A 49 5.06 17.55 6.76
N ALA A 50 5.71 16.96 7.77
CA ALA A 50 6.67 17.63 8.65
C ALA A 50 7.99 17.89 7.91
#